data_AF-A0A8T6ZQS2-F1
#
_entry.id   AF-A0A8T6ZQS2-F1
#
_cell.length_a   1.000
_cell.length_b   1.000
_cell.length_c   1.000
_cell.angle_alpha   90.00
_cell.angle_beta   90.00
_cell.angle_gamma   90.00
#
_symmetry.space_group_name_H-M   'P 1'
#
loop_
_entity.id
_entity.type
_entity.pdbx_description
1 polymer ?
#
loop_
_entity_poly.entity_id
_entity_poly.type
_entity_poly.pdbx_seq_one_letter_code
_entity_poly.pdbx_strand_id
1 'polypeptide(L)'
;MSAPHTQFEDTCEITGIDNDVTVTGEILQFREHEFITAMIDRSARVSLRWNDRAHVYVGTFGGVEFESPGPKAITGPKRLGGAR
;
A
#
# COMPACT_ATOMS: atom_id res chain seq x y z
N MET A 1 -8.86 -25.53 -11.96
CA MET A 1 -8.75 -24.80 -10.67
C MET A 1 -8.70 -23.31 -11.00
N SER A 2 -9.63 -22.48 -10.49
CA SER A 2 -9.50 -21.01 -10.66
C SER A 2 -8.71 -20.46 -9.48
N ALA A 3 -7.68 -19.67 -9.75
CA ALA A 3 -6.91 -18.98 -8.71
C ALA A 3 -7.78 -18.00 -7.91
N PRO A 4 -7.53 -17.82 -6.60
CA PRO A 4 -8.13 -16.72 -5.85
C PRO A 4 -7.79 -15.39 -6.53
N HIS A 5 -8.77 -14.48 -6.57
CA HIS A 5 -8.52 -13.10 -6.97
C HIS A 5 -8.17 -12.31 -5.71
N THR A 6 -6.93 -11.85 -5.63
CA THR A 6 -6.49 -10.92 -4.59
C THR A 6 -6.79 -9.51 -5.08
N GLN A 7 -7.58 -8.77 -4.31
CA GLN A 7 -7.74 -7.33 -4.49
C GLN A 7 -6.97 -6.62 -3.38
N PHE A 8 -6.50 -5.41 -3.65
CA PHE A 8 -5.83 -4.58 -2.67
C PHE A 8 -6.72 -3.38 -2.34
N GLU A 9 -6.65 -2.89 -1.11
CA GLU A 9 -7.29 -1.62 -0.75
C GLU A 9 -6.69 -0.46 -1.55
N ASP A 10 -7.49 0.57 -1.80
CA ASP A 10 -7.06 1.80 -2.49
C ASP A 10 -6.32 2.78 -1.56
N THR A 11 -6.05 2.37 -0.32
CA THR A 11 -5.35 3.15 0.69
C THR A 11 -4.27 2.32 1.38
N CYS A 12 -3.30 3.00 1.97
CA CYS A 12 -2.28 2.37 2.82
C CYS A 12 -1.92 3.27 3.99
N GLU A 13 -1.46 2.65 5.08
CA GLU A 13 -0.88 3.35 6.23
C GLU A 13 0.57 3.72 5.92
N ILE A 14 0.94 4.96 6.21
CA ILE A 14 2.30 5.48 6.03
C ILE A 14 2.74 6.06 7.37
N THR A 15 3.83 5.52 7.90
CA THR A 15 4.35 5.86 9.23
C THR A 15 5.67 6.61 9.08
N GLY A 16 5.80 7.76 9.72
CA GLY A 16 7.06 8.49 9.81
C GLY A 16 8.00 7.81 10.81
N ILE A 17 9.22 7.47 10.37
CA ILE A 17 10.19 6.73 11.20
C ILE A 17 10.69 7.58 12.38
N ASP A 18 10.88 8.88 12.15
CA ASP A 18 11.46 9.78 13.16
C ASP A 18 10.48 10.18 14.27
N ASN A 19 9.17 10.09 14.02
CA ASN A 19 8.14 10.65 14.91
C ASN A 19 6.99 9.70 15.24
N ASP A 20 6.99 8.47 14.71
CA ASP A 20 5.95 7.45 14.87
C ASP A 20 4.53 7.93 14.46
N VAL A 21 4.42 9.00 13.68
CA VAL A 21 3.14 9.52 13.22
C VAL A 21 2.68 8.69 12.02
N THR A 22 1.51 8.06 12.15
CA THR A 22 0.87 7.30 11.07
C THR A 22 -0.23 8.14 10.40
N VAL A 23 -0.21 8.16 9.08
CA VAL A 23 -1.23 8.81 8.23
C VAL A 23 -1.73 7.84 7.17
N THR A 24 -2.95 8.07 6.68
CA THR A 24 -3.52 7.29 5.58
C THR A 24 -3.21 7.97 4.25
N GLY A 25 -2.58 7.24 3.33
CA GLY A 25 -2.34 7.67 1.97
C GLY A 25 -3.32 7.04 0.98
N GLU A 26 -3.86 7.84 0.06
CA GLU A 26 -4.64 7.38 -1.09
C GLU A 26 -3.69 6.85 -2.17
N ILE A 27 -3.83 5.59 -2.57
CA ILE A 27 -2.94 4.96 -3.54
C ILE A 27 -3.25 5.46 -4.95
N LEU A 28 -2.23 5.98 -5.63
CA LEU A 28 -2.29 6.39 -7.03
C LEU A 28 -1.76 5.30 -7.96
N GLN A 29 -0.73 4.57 -7.53
CA GLN A 29 -0.13 3.49 -8.28
C GLN A 29 0.50 2.49 -7.31
N PHE A 30 0.26 1.20 -7.53
CA PHE A 30 0.78 0.14 -6.70
C PHE A 30 1.31 -1.01 -7.54
N ARG A 31 2.48 -1.52 -7.16
CA ARG A 31 3.03 -2.77 -7.65
C ARG A 31 3.67 -3.52 -6.49
N GLU A 32 3.09 -4.67 -6.18
CA GLU A 32 3.50 -5.52 -5.07
C GLU A 32 4.99 -5.86 -5.15
N HIS A 33 5.69 -5.69 -4.03
CA HIS A 33 7.13 -5.86 -3.86
C HIS A 33 8.01 -5.03 -4.81
N GLU A 34 7.47 -3.94 -5.38
CA GLU A 34 8.26 -3.00 -6.18
C GLU A 34 8.11 -1.56 -5.68
N PHE A 35 6.88 -1.01 -5.69
CA PHE A 35 6.66 0.37 -5.28
C PHE A 35 5.19 0.70 -4.97
N ILE A 36 5.02 1.78 -4.20
CA ILE A 36 3.75 2.46 -3.96
C ILE A 36 3.94 3.94 -4.29
N THR A 37 3.00 4.52 -5.02
CA THR A 37 2.81 5.98 -5.07
C THR A 37 1.49 6.29 -4.38
N ALA A 38 1.52 7.17 -3.39
CA ALA A 38 0.34 7.58 -2.65
C ALA A 38 0.26 9.10 -2.50
N MET A 39 -0.95 9.61 -2.23
CA MET A 39 -1.22 10.99 -1.89
C MET A 39 -1.66 11.09 -0.42
N ILE A 40 -0.95 11.90 0.36
CA ILE A 40 -1.25 12.23 1.75
C ILE A 40 -1.91 13.61 1.78
N ASP A 41 -2.97 13.74 2.59
CA ASP A 41 -3.70 15.00 2.81
C ASP A 41 -4.05 15.76 1.52
N ARG A 42 -4.39 15.00 0.46
CA ARG A 42 -4.73 15.52 -0.88
C ARG A 42 -3.71 16.49 -1.51
N SER A 43 -2.49 16.53 -1.00
CA SER A 43 -1.52 17.59 -1.35
C SER A 43 -0.10 17.07 -1.52
N ALA A 44 0.32 16.11 -0.70
CA ALA A 44 1.67 15.57 -0.75
C ALA A 44 1.68 14.22 -1.49
N ARG A 45 2.32 14.16 -2.66
CA ARG A 45 2.57 12.91 -3.37
C ARG A 45 3.88 12.31 -2.86
N VAL A 46 3.80 11.09 -2.33
CA VAL A 46 4.94 10.32 -1.86
C VAL A 46 5.15 9.08 -2.72
N SER A 47 6.41 8.66 -2.86
CA SER A 47 6.79 7.44 -3.56
C SER A 47 7.61 6.58 -2.62
N LEU A 48 7.16 5.35 -2.40
CA LEU A 48 7.82 4.36 -1.56
C LEU A 48 8.31 3.20 -2.44
N ARG A 49 9.51 2.69 -2.14
CA ARG A 49 10.12 1.54 -2.80
C ARG A 49 10.15 0.36 -1.85
N TRP A 50 9.92 -0.82 -2.38
CA TRP A 50 10.04 -2.04 -1.59
C TRP A 50 11.48 -2.23 -1.09
N ASN A 51 11.62 -2.56 0.18
CA ASN A 51 12.88 -2.93 0.80
C ASN A 51 12.84 -4.42 1.14
N ASP A 52 13.54 -5.23 0.34
CA ASP A 52 13.59 -6.70 0.52
C ASP A 52 14.16 -7.14 1.87
N ARG A 53 14.97 -6.32 2.55
CA ARG A 53 15.56 -6.68 3.84
C ARG A 53 14.59 -6.48 4.99
N ALA A 54 13.81 -5.41 4.94
CA ALA A 54 12.87 -5.04 5.98
C ALA A 54 11.44 -5.55 5.71
N HIS A 55 11.18 -6.02 4.48
CA HIS A 55 9.85 -6.43 4.02
C HIS A 55 8.78 -5.34 4.18
N VAL A 56 9.17 -4.08 3.96
CA VAL A 56 8.29 -2.90 3.97
C VAL A 56 8.63 -1.97 2.81
N TYR A 57 7.70 -1.11 2.45
CA TYR A 57 7.96 -0.01 1.51
C TYR A 57 8.53 1.17 2.26
N VAL A 58 9.60 1.77 1.76
CA VAL A 58 10.28 2.92 2.36
C VAL A 58 10.38 4.07 1.36
N GLY A 59 10.24 5.30 1.85
CA GLY A 59 10.35 6.50 1.03
C GLY A 59 10.80 7.70 1.85
N THR A 60 11.18 8.77 1.15
CA THR A 60 11.60 10.02 1.79
C THR A 60 10.86 11.17 1.14
N PHE A 61 10.29 12.08 1.95
CA PHE A 61 9.65 13.30 1.47
C PHE A 61 10.01 14.46 2.40
N GLY A 62 10.56 15.54 1.83
CA GLY A 62 10.96 16.72 2.61
C GLY A 62 12.05 16.46 3.66
N GLY A 63 12.84 15.38 3.50
CA GLY A 63 13.88 14.99 4.46
C GLY A 63 13.41 14.10 5.60
N VAL A 64 12.12 13.72 5.63
CA VAL A 64 11.55 12.76 6.58
C VAL A 64 11.47 11.39 5.92
N GLU A 65 11.88 10.34 6.64
CA GLU A 65 11.74 8.96 6.20
C GLU A 65 10.40 8.36 6.62
N PHE A 66 9.79 7.60 5.71
CA PHE A 66 8.50 6.96 5.89
C PHE A 66 8.59 5.48 5.56
N GLU A 67 7.81 4.68 6.25
CA GLU A 67 7.59 3.28 5.94
C GLU A 67 6.10 2.94 5.81
N SER A 68 5.81 1.87 5.07
CA SER A 68 4.46 1.34 4.90
C SER A 68 4.52 -0.18 4.70
N PRO A 69 3.62 -0.97 5.32
CA PRO A 69 3.45 -2.38 4.97
C PRO A 69 2.78 -2.57 3.60
N GLY A 70 2.24 -1.50 3.01
CA GLY A 70 1.45 -1.52 1.78
C GLY A 70 -0.06 -1.71 2.01
N PRO A 71 -0.85 -1.78 0.94
CA PRO A 71 -2.31 -1.95 1.04
C PRO A 71 -2.68 -3.33 1.56
N LYS A 72 -3.79 -3.42 2.30
CA LYS A 72 -4.28 -4.72 2.78
C LYS A 72 -4.81 -5.53 1.60
N ALA A 73 -4.42 -6.80 1.54
CA ALA A 73 -4.91 -7.75 0.56
C ALA A 73 -6.26 -8.33 1.00
N ILE A 74 -7.29 -8.10 0.20
CA ILE A 74 -8.63 -8.67 0.37
C ILE A 74 -8.72 -9.90 -0.54
N THR A 75 -8.61 -11.08 0.08
CA THR A 75 -8.86 -12.36 -0.62
C THR A 75 -10.34 -12.73 -0.47
N GLY A 76 -11.12 -12.53 -1.52
CA GLY A 76 -12.54 -12.91 -1.54
C GLY A 76 -12.73 -14.39 -1.91
N PRO A 77 -13.68 -15.11 -1.29
CA PRO A 77 -14.10 -16.41 -1.81
C PRO A 77 -14.69 -16.21 -3.21
N LYS A 78 -14.31 -17.07 -4.16
CA LYS A 78 -14.87 -17.07 -5.52
C LYS A 78 -16.39 -17.21 -5.41
N ARG A 79 -17.14 -16.14 -5.67
CA ARG A 79 -18.61 -16.22 -5.80
C ARG A 79 -18.90 -17.13 -6.99
N LEU A 80 -19.22 -18.40 -6.73
CA LEU A 80 -19.75 -19.31 -7.73
C LEU A 80 -21.08 -18.68 -8.18
N GLY A 81 -21.16 -18.30 -9.46
CA GLY A 81 -22.35 -17.68 -10.03
C GLY A 81 -23.60 -18.50 -9.67
N GLY A 82 -24.54 -17.83 -8.99
CA GLY A 82 -25.87 -18.37 -8.81
C GLY A 82 -26.57 -18.41 -10.15
N ALA A 83 -26.59 -19.58 -10.78
CA ALA A 83 -27.53 -19.88 -11.84
C ALA A 83 -28.89 -20.16 -11.20
N ARG A 84 -29.85 -19.24 -11.34
CA ARG A 84 -31.29 -19.53 -11.48
C ARG A 84 -31.94 -18.43 -12.30
#